data_AF-A0AAU1I7L4-F1
#
_entry.id   AF-A0AAU1I7L4-F1
#
_cell.length_a   1.000
_cell.length_b   1.000
_cell.length_c   1.000
_cell.angle_alpha   90.00
_cell.angle_beta   90.00
_cell.angle_gamma   90.00
#
_symmetry.space_group_name_H-M   'P 1'
#
loop_
_entity.id
_entity.type
_entity.pdbx_description
1 polymer ?
#
loop_
_entity_poly.entity_id
_entity_poly.type
_entity_poly.pdbx_seq_one_letter_code
_entity_poly.pdbx_strand_id
1 'polypeptide(L)'
;MVAEFGEPSALFGGSNPLYGKTLGYLTGDTARPIVHFHLWNGGPNGDEPSWPPAHEEPLLFAVRFGDGPFRETFTFTPEGRRLRPAAEGWC
;
A
#
# COMPACT_ATOMS: atom_id res chain seq x y z
N MET A 1 -4.42 -9.86 -5.86
CA MET A 1 -5.34 -8.95 -5.14
C MET A 1 -6.62 -8.71 -5.90
N VAL A 2 -6.60 -8.09 -7.09
CA VAL A 2 -7.83 -7.92 -7.90
C VAL A 2 -8.44 -9.28 -8.30
N ALA A 3 -7.61 -10.26 -8.63
CA ALA A 3 -8.08 -11.62 -8.90
C ALA A 3 -8.78 -12.29 -7.71
N GLU A 4 -8.48 -11.86 -6.48
CA GLU A 4 -9.03 -12.45 -5.24
C GLU A 4 -10.25 -11.66 -4.72
N PHE A 5 -10.16 -10.33 -4.73
CA PHE A 5 -11.16 -9.44 -4.12
C PHE A 5 -12.04 -8.68 -5.15
N GLY A 6 -11.79 -8.88 -6.44
CA GLY A 6 -12.42 -8.12 -7.51
C GLY A 6 -11.87 -6.70 -7.65
N GLU A 7 -12.56 -5.90 -8.47
CA GLU A 7 -12.25 -4.49 -8.69
C GLU A 7 -12.40 -3.68 -7.38
N PRO A 8 -11.46 -2.78 -7.07
CA PRO A 8 -11.54 -1.96 -5.86
C PRO A 8 -12.69 -0.95 -5.97
N SER A 9 -13.28 -0.61 -4.83
CA SER A 9 -14.26 0.48 -4.73
C SER A 9 -13.62 1.85 -4.97
N ALA A 10 -12.33 1.98 -4.65
CA ALA A 10 -11.55 3.19 -4.89
C ALA A 10 -10.12 2.83 -5.32
N LEU A 11 -9.62 3.51 -6.36
CA LEU A 11 -8.24 3.39 -6.82
C LEU A 11 -7.54 4.75 -6.65
N PHE A 12 -6.44 4.76 -5.90
CA PHE A 12 -5.56 5.93 -5.80
C PHE A 12 -4.24 5.63 -6.51
N GLY A 13 -3.97 6.37 -7.58
CA GLY A 13 -2.83 6.14 -8.48
C GLY A 13 -3.28 5.82 -9.90
N GLY A 14 -2.31 5.47 -10.76
CA GLY A 14 -2.56 5.14 -12.17
C GLY A 14 -2.94 3.68 -12.41
N SER A 15 -3.50 3.41 -13.60
CA SER A 15 -3.81 2.07 -14.08
C SER A 15 -2.57 1.27 -14.48
N ASN A 16 -1.42 1.93 -14.71
CA ASN A 16 -0.18 1.25 -15.07
C ASN A 16 0.20 0.21 -13.98
N PRO A 17 0.31 -1.09 -14.33
CA PRO A 17 0.54 -2.14 -13.36
C PRO A 17 1.88 -2.02 -12.64
N LEU A 18 2.86 -1.33 -13.24
CA LEU A 18 4.22 -1.18 -12.70
C LEU A 18 4.35 -0.08 -11.65
N TYR A 19 3.36 0.78 -11.46
CA TYR A 19 3.44 1.84 -10.46
C TYR A 19 2.75 1.44 -9.15
N GLY A 20 3.35 1.88 -8.04
CA GLY A 20 2.69 1.83 -6.73
C GLY A 20 1.33 2.50 -6.76
N LYS A 21 0.38 1.97 -6.00
CA LYS A 21 -1.01 2.43 -5.95
C LYS A 21 -1.67 1.98 -4.66
N THR A 22 -2.81 2.56 -4.33
CA THR A 22 -3.64 2.10 -3.21
C THR A 22 -4.99 1.62 -3.72
N LEU A 23 -5.38 0.41 -3.31
CA LEU A 23 -6.67 -0.21 -3.61
C LEU A 23 -7.55 -0.13 -2.36
N GLY A 24 -8.70 0.54 -2.43
CA GLY A 24 -9.68 0.65 -1.36
C GLY A 24 -10.89 -0.24 -1.60
N TYR A 25 -11.25 -1.05 -0.63
CA TYR A 25 -12.41 -1.95 -0.67
C TYR A 25 -13.40 -1.60 0.43
N LEU A 26 -14.61 -1.23 0.03
CA LEU A 26 -15.76 -1.09 0.93
C LEU A 26 -16.30 -2.47 1.29
N THR A 27 -16.89 -2.58 2.47
CA THR A 27 -17.70 -3.75 2.84
C THR A 27 -19.18 -3.45 2.59
N GLY A 28 -20.03 -4.47 2.61
CA GLY A 28 -21.48 -4.28 2.53
C GLY A 28 -22.09 -3.53 3.73
N ASP A 29 -21.35 -3.41 4.83
CA ASP A 29 -21.72 -2.64 6.02
C ASP A 29 -20.99 -1.30 6.03
N THR A 30 -21.75 -0.20 5.95
CA THR A 30 -21.22 1.17 5.91
C THR A 30 -20.66 1.64 7.25
N ALA A 31 -20.94 0.92 8.35
CA ALA A 31 -20.31 1.19 9.65
C ALA A 31 -18.91 0.60 9.76
N ARG A 32 -18.50 -0.28 8.84
CA ARG A 32 -17.14 -0.85 8.82
C ARG A 32 -16.17 0.06 8.07
N PRO A 33 -14.92 0.22 8.55
CA PRO A 33 -13.95 1.02 7.85
C PRO A 33 -13.54 0.36 6.52
N ILE A 34 -13.14 1.20 5.56
CA ILE A 34 -12.59 0.74 4.27
C ILE A 34 -11.24 0.06 4.51
N VAL A 35 -11.03 -1.09 3.88
CA VAL A 35 -9.71 -1.74 3.83
C VAL A 35 -8.93 -1.16 2.66
N HIS A 36 -7.73 -0.65 2.93
CA HIS A 36 -6.82 -0.17 1.89
C HIS A 36 -5.60 -1.06 1.79
N PHE A 37 -5.27 -1.50 0.59
CA PHE A 37 -4.03 -2.19 0.27
C PHE A 37 -3.08 -1.20 -0.39
N HIS A 38 -1.97 -0.92 0.28
CA HIS A 38 -0.93 -0.04 -0.22
C HIS A 38 0.11 -0.88 -0.97
N LEU A 39 0.14 -0.73 -2.29
CA LEU A 39 1.08 -1.36 -3.20
C LEU A 39 2.25 -0.43 -3.48
N TRP A 40 3.46 -0.96 -3.40
CA TRP A 40 4.70 -0.19 -3.57
C TRP A 40 5.57 -0.84 -4.64
N ASN A 41 6.18 -0.01 -5.49
CA ASN A 41 7.14 -0.45 -6.51
C ASN A 41 8.28 0.57 -6.66
N GLY A 42 8.92 0.92 -5.53
CA GLY A 42 10.00 1.91 -5.46
C GLY A 42 11.39 1.30 -5.64
N GLY A 43 12.43 2.07 -5.34
CA GLY A 43 13.82 1.63 -5.41
C GLY A 43 14.22 0.67 -4.28
N PRO A 44 15.30 -0.11 -4.41
CA PRO A 44 15.68 -1.21 -3.51
C PRO A 44 15.86 -0.82 -2.03
N ASN A 45 16.02 0.46 -1.72
CA ASN A 45 16.19 0.96 -0.35
C ASN A 45 14.93 1.62 0.25
N GLY A 46 13.77 1.49 -0.40
CA GLY A 46 12.54 2.15 0.06
C GLY A 46 12.35 3.58 -0.47
N ASP A 47 13.22 4.00 -1.37
CA ASP A 47 13.28 5.35 -1.96
C ASP A 47 12.14 5.58 -2.97
N GLU A 48 12.11 6.79 -3.56
CA GLU A 48 11.15 7.16 -4.62
C GLU A 48 11.10 6.14 -5.78
N PRO A 49 9.99 6.12 -6.55
CA PRO A 49 9.86 5.27 -7.72
C PRO A 49 11.04 5.41 -8.68
N SER A 50 11.76 4.31 -8.93
CA SER A 50 12.82 4.27 -9.95
C SER A 50 12.27 3.74 -11.28
N TRP A 51 12.88 4.16 -12.40
CA TRP A 51 12.64 3.52 -13.70
C TRP A 51 13.95 2.92 -14.24
N PRO A 52 13.99 1.61 -14.57
CA PRO A 52 12.91 0.64 -14.40
C PRO A 52 12.57 0.40 -12.91
N PRO A 53 11.35 -0.09 -12.60
CA PRO A 53 10.97 -0.43 -11.23
C PRO A 53 11.85 -1.56 -10.69
N ALA A 54 12.07 -1.58 -9.38
CA ALA A 54 12.86 -2.63 -8.74
C ALA A 54 12.13 -3.99 -8.71
N HIS A 55 10.80 -4.00 -8.83
CA HIS A 55 9.98 -5.20 -8.84
C HIS A 55 9.13 -5.28 -10.11
N GLU A 56 9.01 -6.49 -10.68
CA GLU A 56 8.17 -6.75 -11.85
C GLU A 56 6.69 -6.46 -11.58
N GLU A 57 6.25 -6.67 -10.33
CA GLU A 57 4.92 -6.30 -9.85
C GLU A 57 5.02 -5.51 -8.53
N PRO A 58 4.10 -4.55 -8.28
CA PRO A 58 4.03 -3.85 -7.02
C PRO A 58 3.81 -4.80 -5.83
N LEU A 59 4.66 -4.67 -4.82
CA LEU A 59 4.57 -5.44 -3.59
C LEU A 59 3.46 -4.90 -2.69
N LEU A 60 2.75 -5.78 -1.98
CA LEU A 60 1.90 -5.36 -0.87
C LEU A 60 2.78 -4.87 0.28
N PHE A 61 2.80 -3.56 0.49
CA PHE A 61 3.65 -2.90 1.48
C PHE A 61 2.96 -2.79 2.84
N ALA A 62 1.69 -2.36 2.84
CA ALA A 62 0.90 -2.25 4.05
C ALA A 62 -0.59 -2.43 3.76
N VAL A 63 -1.31 -2.88 4.78
CA VAL A 63 -2.77 -2.82 4.82
C VAL A 63 -3.15 -1.73 5.81
N ARG A 64 -4.08 -0.86 5.43
CA ARG A 64 -4.66 0.14 6.32
C ARG A 64 -6.13 -0.14 6.55
N PHE A 65 -6.52 -0.23 7.82
CA PHE A 65 -7.89 -0.48 8.25
C PHE A 65 -8.10 0.07 9.65
N GLY A 66 -9.31 0.55 9.94
CA GLY A 66 -9.67 1.12 11.25
C GLY A 66 -10.04 2.60 11.19
N ASP A 67 -10.54 3.09 12.31
CA ASP A 67 -11.06 4.43 12.56
C ASP A 67 -10.23 5.25 13.57
N GLY A 68 -9.13 4.66 14.08
CA GLY A 68 -8.18 5.31 14.97
C GLY A 68 -7.24 6.32 14.27
N PRO A 69 -6.22 6.84 14.98
CA PRO A 69 -5.25 7.77 14.42
C PRO A 69 -4.60 7.21 13.15
N PHE A 70 -4.51 8.03 12.09
CA PHE A 70 -4.10 7.57 10.75
C PHE A 70 -2.83 6.70 10.75
N ARG A 71 -1.78 7.11 11.49
CA ARG A 71 -0.50 6.39 11.56
C ARG A 71 -0.61 5.00 12.20
N GLU A 72 -1.57 4.82 13.10
CA GLU A 72 -1.80 3.58 13.85
C GLU A 72 -2.69 2.60 13.11
N THR A 73 -3.39 3.06 12.07
CA THR A 73 -4.27 2.19 11.24
C THR A 73 -3.51 1.32 10.24
N PHE A 74 -2.17 1.42 10.16
CA PHE A 74 -1.34 0.65 9.24
C PHE A 74 -0.79 -0.63 9.86
N THR A 75 -0.96 -1.74 9.15
CA THR A 75 -0.23 -2.98 9.37
C THR A 75 0.71 -3.24 8.19
N PHE A 76 2.01 -3.12 8.43
CA PHE A 76 3.04 -3.40 7.42
C PHE A 76 3.25 -4.91 7.25
N THR A 77 3.39 -5.35 6.00
CA THR A 77 3.84 -6.71 5.65
C THR A 77 5.31 -6.92 6.04
N PRO A 78 5.82 -8.15 6.08
CA PRO A 78 7.25 -8.40 6.29
C PRO A 78 8.14 -7.59 5.32
N GLU A 79 7.80 -7.59 4.03
CA GLU A 79 8.48 -6.81 2.99
C GLU A 79 8.37 -5.31 3.26
N GLY A 80 7.17 -4.83 3.59
CA GLY A 80 6.95 -3.43 3.91
C GLY A 80 7.72 -2.95 5.13
N ARG A 81 7.92 -3.80 6.14
CA ARG A 81 8.78 -3.48 7.29
C ARG A 81 10.26 -3.42 6.91
N ARG A 82 10.71 -4.32 6.04
CA ARG A 82 12.10 -4.37 5.56
C ARG A 82 12.45 -3.15 4.71
N LEU A 83 11.50 -2.72 3.88
CA LEU A 83 11.65 -1.60 2.95
C LEU A 83 11.28 -0.25 3.56
N ARG A 84 10.67 -0.24 4.75
CA ARG A 84 10.40 1.01 5.45
C ARG A 84 11.74 1.67 5.77
N PRO A 85 11.95 2.94 5.36
CA PRO A 85 13.13 3.67 5.78
C PRO A 85 13.28 3.57 7.29
N ALA A 86 14.49 3.29 7.77
CA ALA A 86 14.80 3.57 9.16
C ALA A 86 14.42 5.04 9.40
N ALA A 87 13.81 5.34 10.54
CA ALA A 87 13.62 6.73 10.90
C ALA A 87 15.04 7.33 11.06
N GLU A 88 15.59 7.92 10.00
CA GLU A 88 16.75 8.77 10.13
C GLU A 88 16.34 9.89 11.06
N GLY A 89 17.12 10.04 12.14
CA GLY A 89 16.77 10.78 13.32
C GLY A 89 16.22 12.16 13.00
N TRP A 90 14.95 12.36 13.34
CA TRP A 90 14.47 13.68 13.71
C TRP A 90 14.91 13.88 15.16
N CYS A 91 16.13 14.41 15.33
CA CYS A 91 16.51 15.19 16.50
C CYS A 91 15.96 16.62 16.35
#